data_AF-A0A7S3HBX0-F1
#
_entry.id   AF-A0A7S3HBX0-F1
#
_cell.length_a   1.000
_cell.length_b   1.000
_cell.length_c   1.000
_cell.angle_alpha   90.00
_cell.angle_beta   90.00
_cell.angle_gamma   90.00
#
_symmetry.space_group_name_H-M   'P 1'
#
loop_
_entity.id
_entity.type
_entity.pdbx_description
1 polymer ?
#
loop_
_entity_poly.entity_id
_entity_poly.type
_entity_poly.pdbx_seq_one_letter_code
_entity_poly.pdbx_strand_id
1 'polypeptide(L)'
;AAPAWCWAVLVVAVAAGQTLNLAMYSAIGNAGVYYGFKLGREVPWASGFPFNVGLRHPQYVGVVLTLYGGLLVLLCEELAKIYFPQLVLVWAFMYVAMSAMEQVGDNDKTS
;
A
#
# COMPACT_ATOMS: atom_id res chain seq x y z
N ALA A 1 12.51 4.03 -24.50
CA ALA A 1 12.38 4.84 -23.28
C ALA A 1 10.90 5.04 -22.95
N ALA A 2 10.50 5.10 -21.68
CA ALA A 2 9.09 5.25 -21.30
C ALA A 2 8.55 6.64 -21.68
N PRO A 3 7.31 6.76 -22.21
CA PRO A 3 6.66 8.04 -22.48
C PRO A 3 6.58 8.94 -21.24
N ALA A 4 6.60 10.26 -21.44
CA ALA A 4 6.55 11.24 -20.35
C ALA A 4 5.31 11.09 -19.44
N TRP A 5 4.17 10.67 -20.00
CA TRP A 5 2.95 10.46 -19.22
C TRP A 5 3.07 9.27 -18.25
N CYS A 6 3.85 8.22 -18.58
CA CYS A 6 4.10 7.11 -17.65
C CYS A 6 4.83 7.59 -16.41
N TRP A 7 5.82 8.46 -16.59
CA TRP A 7 6.56 9.10 -15.49
C TRP A 7 5.66 10.02 -14.66
N ALA A 8 4.79 10.80 -15.30
CA ALA A 8 3.83 11.65 -14.58
C ALA A 8 2.88 10.81 -13.71
N VAL A 9 2.34 9.70 -14.25
CA VAL A 9 1.50 8.77 -13.49
C VAL A 9 2.27 8.16 -12.32
N LEU A 10 3.52 7.73 -12.54
CA LEU A 10 4.38 7.22 -11.46
C LEU A 10 4.54 8.24 -10.34
N VAL A 11 4.86 9.50 -10.66
CA VAL A 11 5.05 10.56 -9.65
C VAL A 11 3.78 10.77 -8.84
N VAL A 12 2.63 10.88 -9.49
CA VAL A 12 1.34 11.06 -8.80
C VAL A 12 1.00 9.86 -7.94
N ALA A 13 1.20 8.64 -8.45
CA ALA A 13 0.92 7.40 -7.72
C ALA A 13 1.82 7.23 -6.49
N VAL A 14 3.12 7.53 -6.62
CA VAL A 14 4.08 7.54 -5.50
C VAL A 14 3.70 8.60 -4.49
N ALA A 15 3.42 9.84 -4.92
CA ALA A 15 3.06 10.91 -4.01
C ALA A 15 1.81 10.57 -3.18
N ALA A 16 0.75 10.10 -3.84
CA ALA A 16 -0.47 9.67 -3.18
C ALA A 16 -0.23 8.47 -2.24
N GLY A 17 0.51 7.46 -2.71
CA GLY A 17 0.77 6.25 -1.93
C GLY A 17 1.63 6.49 -0.68
N GLN A 18 2.69 7.30 -0.82
CA GLN A 18 3.53 7.70 0.30
C GLN A 18 2.79 8.63 1.26
N THR A 19 1.90 9.50 0.77
CA THR A 19 1.04 10.33 1.64
C THR A 19 0.15 9.46 2.53
N LEU A 20 -0.45 8.40 1.98
CA LEU A 20 -1.24 7.44 2.77
C LEU A 20 -0.38 6.72 3.81
N ASN A 21 0.82 6.26 3.44
CA ASN A 21 1.73 5.61 4.36
C ASN A 21 2.17 6.55 5.50
N LEU A 22 2.61 7.76 5.16
CA LEU A 22 3.03 8.77 6.15
C LEU A 22 1.88 9.16 7.09
N ALA A 23 0.66 9.27 6.57
CA ALA A 23 -0.50 9.56 7.39
C ALA A 23 -0.83 8.42 8.37
N MET A 24 -0.63 7.16 7.98
CA MET A 24 -0.74 6.03 8.92
C MET A 24 0.27 6.17 10.06
N TYR A 25 1.55 6.44 9.75
CA TYR A 25 2.56 6.68 10.78
C TYR A 25 2.22 7.87 11.67
N SER A 26 1.70 8.96 11.10
CA SER A 26 1.29 10.15 11.87
C SER A 26 0.10 9.88 12.77
N ALA A 27 -0.82 9.00 12.37
CA ALA A 27 -2.07 8.79 13.08
C ALA A 27 -1.98 7.71 14.18
N ILE A 28 -1.28 6.61 13.92
CA ILE A 28 -1.19 5.47 14.87
C ILE A 28 0.24 5.12 15.32
N GLY A 29 1.23 5.86 14.82
CA GLY A 29 2.64 5.65 15.16
C GLY A 29 3.21 4.32 14.67
N ASN A 30 4.50 4.10 14.94
CA ASN A 30 5.19 2.86 14.57
C ASN A 30 4.52 1.63 15.20
N ALA A 31 4.08 1.74 16.47
CA ALA A 31 3.41 0.64 17.15
C ALA A 31 2.10 0.25 16.46
N GLY A 32 1.31 1.21 15.96
CA GLY A 32 0.11 0.90 15.20
C GLY A 32 0.41 0.25 13.85
N VAL A 33 1.33 0.84 13.08
CA VAL A 33 1.66 0.37 11.72
C VAL A 33 2.25 -1.05 11.73
N TYR A 34 3.07 -1.39 12.72
CA TYR A 34 3.72 -2.71 12.84
C TYR A 34 2.97 -3.70 13.73
N TYR A 35 1.64 -3.58 13.83
CA TYR A 35 0.80 -4.53 14.60
C TYR A 35 1.16 -4.67 16.08
N GLY A 36 1.70 -3.60 16.69
CA GLY A 36 2.08 -3.57 18.10
C GLY A 36 0.94 -3.94 19.05
N PHE A 37 -0.33 -3.69 18.68
CA PHE A 37 -1.49 -4.14 19.45
C PHE A 37 -1.55 -5.67 19.62
N LYS A 38 -1.13 -6.43 18.60
CA LYS A 38 -1.03 -7.91 18.68
C LYS A 38 0.09 -8.35 19.63
N LEU A 39 1.03 -7.46 19.93
CA LEU A 39 2.14 -7.65 20.86
C LEU A 39 1.88 -7.00 22.23
N GLY A 40 0.65 -6.57 22.51
CA GLY A 40 0.26 -5.96 23.80
C GLY A 40 0.69 -4.50 23.97
N ARG A 41 1.09 -3.80 22.90
CA ARG A 41 1.34 -2.35 22.93
C ARG A 41 0.02 -1.59 22.80
N GLU A 42 -0.12 -0.51 23.57
CA GLU A 42 -1.21 0.44 23.38
C GLU A 42 -1.03 1.19 22.06
N VAL A 43 -2.06 1.18 21.23
CA VAL A 43 -2.12 1.89 19.95
C VAL A 43 -3.25 2.91 20.03
N PRO A 44 -2.98 4.19 19.72
CA PRO A 44 -4.02 5.21 19.78
C PRO A 44 -5.09 4.95 18.72
N TRP A 45 -6.35 5.12 19.11
CA TRP A 45 -7.47 5.10 18.16
C TRP A 45 -7.47 6.39 17.34
N ALA A 46 -7.54 6.27 16.02
CA ALA A 46 -7.52 7.42 15.11
C ALA A 46 -8.73 7.40 14.18
N SER A 47 -9.41 8.55 14.06
CA SER A 47 -10.60 8.73 13.20
C SER A 47 -10.39 9.76 12.08
N GLY A 48 -9.27 10.48 12.10
CA GLY A 48 -8.89 11.44 11.05
C GLY A 48 -8.31 10.77 9.81
N PHE A 49 -7.72 11.56 8.91
CA PHE A 49 -6.99 11.03 7.76
C PHE A 49 -5.84 10.12 8.22
N PRO A 50 -5.65 8.92 7.63
CA PRO A 50 -6.32 8.37 6.44
C PRO A 50 -7.50 7.42 6.72
N PHE A 51 -8.01 7.35 7.96
CA PHE A 51 -9.12 6.45 8.33
C PHE A 51 -10.50 6.98 7.92
N ASN A 52 -10.63 8.29 7.70
CA ASN A 52 -11.89 8.93 7.30
C ASN A 52 -12.23 8.81 5.80
N VAL A 53 -11.35 8.26 4.96
CA VAL A 53 -11.56 8.16 3.50
C VAL A 53 -12.24 6.85 3.07
N GLY A 54 -12.71 6.03 4.01
CA GLY A 54 -13.39 4.76 3.71
C GLY A 54 -12.47 3.62 3.28
N LEU A 55 -11.14 3.80 3.38
CA LEU A 55 -10.16 2.74 3.11
C LEU A 55 -9.92 1.93 4.38
N ARG A 56 -10.18 0.62 4.33
CA ARG A 56 -9.94 -0.28 5.47
C ARG A 56 -8.46 -0.47 5.79
N HIS A 57 -7.61 -0.51 4.76
CA HIS A 57 -6.15 -0.62 4.92
C HIS A 57 -5.42 0.44 4.07
N PRO A 58 -5.36 1.70 4.51
CA PRO A 58 -4.75 2.80 3.73
C PRO A 58 -3.28 2.52 3.37
N GLN A 59 -2.52 1.86 4.26
CA GLN A 59 -1.13 1.47 4.03
C GLN A 59 -0.98 0.50 2.84
N TYR A 60 -1.86 -0.49 2.72
CA TYR A 60 -1.79 -1.47 1.63
C TYR A 60 -2.17 -0.83 0.29
N VAL A 61 -3.17 0.05 0.30
CA VAL A 61 -3.53 0.85 -0.88
C VAL A 61 -2.35 1.72 -1.32
N GLY A 62 -1.64 2.34 -0.38
CA GLY A 62 -0.48 3.17 -0.70
C GLY A 62 0.67 2.41 -1.37
N VAL A 63 0.94 1.18 -0.91
CA VAL A 63 1.95 0.31 -1.53
C VAL A 63 1.50 -0.14 -2.93
N VAL A 64 0.27 -0.62 -3.08
CA VAL A 64 -0.28 -1.08 -4.37
C VAL A 64 -0.27 0.05 -5.41
N LEU A 65 -0.62 1.27 -5.01
CA LEU A 65 -0.59 2.44 -5.90
C LEU A 65 0.84 2.74 -6.38
N THR A 66 1.81 2.69 -5.48
CA THR A 66 3.24 2.87 -5.81
C THR A 66 3.71 1.79 -6.79
N LEU A 67 3.36 0.53 -6.55
CA LEU A 67 3.74 -0.59 -7.39
C LEU A 67 3.14 -0.48 -8.80
N TYR A 68 1.85 -0.15 -8.93
CA TYR A 68 1.22 0.02 -10.24
C TYR A 68 1.70 1.26 -11.00
N GLY A 69 2.00 2.36 -10.30
CA GLY A 69 2.66 3.51 -10.93
C GLY A 69 4.02 3.13 -11.53
N GLY A 70 4.81 2.32 -10.81
CA GLY A 70 6.08 1.78 -11.30
C GLY A 70 5.90 0.81 -12.45
N LEU A 71 4.88 -0.05 -12.40
CA LEU A 71 4.59 -1.04 -13.44
C LEU A 71 4.45 -0.40 -14.82
N LEU A 72 3.78 0.76 -14.93
CA LEU A 72 3.60 1.47 -16.22
C LEU A 72 4.92 1.90 -16.85
N VAL A 73 5.91 2.31 -16.03
CA VAL A 73 7.26 2.64 -16.51
C VAL A 73 8.01 1.37 -16.90
N LEU A 74 7.89 0.30 -16.09
CA LEU A 74 8.57 -0.99 -16.30
C LEU A 74 8.07 -1.75 -17.53
N LEU A 75 6.81 -1.57 -17.92
CA LEU A 75 6.22 -2.15 -19.12
C LEU A 75 6.76 -1.53 -20.42
N CYS A 76 7.53 -0.43 -20.35
CA CYS A 76 8.11 0.20 -21.53
C CYS A 76 9.39 -0.53 -21.99
N GLU A 77 9.24 -1.35 -23.03
CA GLU A 77 10.20 -2.07 -23.93
C GLU A 77 11.52 -2.66 -23.39
N GLU A 78 12.36 -1.90 -22.69
CA GLU A 78 13.71 -2.32 -22.30
C GLU A 78 13.70 -3.09 -20.97
N LEU A 79 12.96 -2.60 -19.96
CA LEU A 79 12.91 -3.22 -18.63
C LEU A 79 11.95 -4.41 -18.55
N ALA A 80 10.98 -4.49 -19.46
CA ALA A 80 10.05 -5.62 -19.53
C ALA A 80 10.75 -6.95 -19.83
N LYS A 81 11.89 -6.90 -20.54
CA LYS A 81 12.69 -8.07 -20.92
C LYS A 81 13.42 -8.74 -19.75
N ILE A 82 13.52 -8.06 -18.60
CA ILE A 82 14.29 -8.51 -17.42
C ILE A 82 13.38 -9.18 -16.36
N TYR A 83 12.13 -9.53 -16.71
CA TYR A 83 11.13 -10.08 -15.77
C TYR A 83 10.75 -9.16 -14.58
N PHE A 84 11.14 -7.88 -14.65
CA PHE A 84 10.89 -6.90 -13.61
C PHE A 84 9.38 -6.59 -13.41
N PRO A 85 8.54 -6.55 -14.47
CA PRO A 85 7.09 -6.40 -14.30
C PRO A 85 6.43 -7.55 -13.52
N GLN A 86 6.88 -8.78 -13.72
CA GLN A 86 6.36 -9.97 -13.04
C GLN A 86 6.63 -9.90 -11.54
N LEU A 87 7.82 -9.43 -11.14
CA LEU A 87 8.14 -9.18 -9.73
C LEU A 87 7.15 -8.18 -9.10
N VAL A 88 6.86 -7.07 -9.79
CA VAL A 88 5.91 -6.05 -9.30
C VAL A 88 4.50 -6.61 -9.18
N LEU A 89 4.06 -7.43 -10.13
CA LEU A 89 2.74 -8.07 -10.10
C LEU A 89 2.61 -9.07 -8.95
N VAL A 90 3.62 -9.93 -8.74
CA VAL A 90 3.66 -10.85 -7.60
C VAL A 90 3.64 -10.08 -6.30
N TRP A 91 4.41 -9.00 -6.21
CA TRP A 91 4.47 -8.18 -5.01
C TRP A 91 3.14 -7.49 -4.70
N ALA A 92 2.49 -6.90 -5.71
CA ALA A 92 1.16 -6.31 -5.56
C ALA A 92 0.12 -7.35 -5.15
N PHE A 93 0.17 -8.56 -5.75
CA PHE A 93 -0.70 -9.66 -5.38
C PHE A 93 -0.52 -10.08 -3.92
N MET A 94 0.72 -10.19 -3.43
CA MET A 94 0.98 -10.50 -2.02
C MET A 94 0.34 -9.48 -1.07
N TYR A 95 0.43 -8.18 -1.39
CA TYR A 95 -0.20 -7.12 -0.60
C TYR A 95 -1.74 -7.21 -0.61
N VAL A 96 -2.34 -7.51 -1.76
CA VAL A 96 -3.79 -7.73 -1.87
C VAL A 96 -4.21 -8.97 -1.06
N ALA A 97 -3.49 -10.09 -1.19
CA ALA A 97 -3.76 -11.31 -0.45
C ALA A 97 -3.64 -11.10 1.07
N MET A 98 -2.61 -10.40 1.54
CA MET A 98 -2.45 -10.02 2.94
C MET A 98 -3.63 -9.19 3.44
N SER A 99 -4.07 -8.20 2.66
CA SER A 99 -5.24 -7.39 3.02
C SER A 99 -6.52 -8.24 3.12
N ALA A 100 -6.71 -9.21 2.23
CA ALA A 100 -7.87 -10.09 2.26
C ALA A 100 -7.84 -11.03 3.47
N MET A 101 -6.69 -11.64 3.79
CA MET A 101 -6.54 -12.50 4.97
C MET A 101 -6.79 -11.72 6.27
N GLU A 102 -6.31 -10.49 6.34
CA GLU A 102 -6.48 -9.63 7.51
C GLU A 102 -7.95 -9.22 7.70
N GLN A 103 -8.68 -8.99 6.60
CA GLN A 103 -10.13 -8.76 6.65
C GLN A 103 -10.90 -9.94 7.22
N VAL A 104 -10.53 -11.17 6.84
CA VAL A 104 -11.17 -12.40 7.35
C VAL A 104 -10.86 -12.58 8.83
N GLY A 105 -9.59 -12.50 9.23
CA GLY A 105 -9.19 -12.78 10.62
C GLY A 105 -9.69 -11.78 11.66
N ASP A 106 -10.05 -10.56 11.26
CA ASP A 106 -10.71 -9.60 12.16
C ASP A 106 -12.22 -9.84 12.30
N ASN A 107 -12.90 -10.35 11.25
CA ASN A 107 -14.32 -10.68 11.32
C ASN A 107 -14.60 -11.82 12.31
N ASP A 108 -13.67 -12.78 12.43
CA ASP A 108 -13.78 -13.93 13.35
C ASP A 108 -13.68 -13.55 14.84
N LYS A 109 -13.23 -12.32 15.15
CA LYS A 109 -13.13 -11.83 16.55
C LYS A 109 -14.35 -11.03 16.99
N THR A 110 -15.31 -10.83 16.09
CA THR A 110 -16.56 -10.09 16.34
C THR A 110 -17.81 -10.99 16.40
N SER A 111 -17.64 -12.32 16.36
CA SER A 111 -18.70 -13.32 16.57
C SER A 111 -18.65 -13.95 17.95
#